data_AF-A0A7Y5K5X8-F1
#
_entry.id   AF-A0A7Y5K5X8-F1
#
_cell.length_a   1.000
_cell.length_b   1.000
_cell.length_c   1.000
_cell.angle_alpha   90.00
_cell.angle_beta   90.00
_cell.angle_gamma   90.00
#
_symmetry.space_group_name_H-M   'P 1'
#
loop_
_entity.id
_entity.type
_entity.pdbx_description
1 polymer ?
#
loop_
_entity_poly.entity_id
_entity_poly.type
_entity_poly.pdbx_seq_one_letter_code
_entity_poly.pdbx_strand_id
1 'polypeptide(L)'
;MSKPEHTLSEKISLVSGVISAICSVLGIVFDNELKKALSLNIPEFVWWILIALLIVSGFLSFKHGFTRRSRLLRPEALLLKSHKAEHLKGREEDIERLLKLCREHALVHLVGESGAGKSALQQAGLCPKLREDNVGVLPIYIEVWGQDWEAGPRSALTEVLGQVLSELNRQTPNLNTLDNEYLFATLKRCRPSLRRTPLLIFDQFDDYQTRHRDRFLSSRQRTWLGAIEDFDHRRLPTPRRPAGIGSAIH
;
A
#
# COMPACT_ATOMS: atom_id res chain seq x y z
N MET A 1 13.57 -12.42 -13.53
CA MET A 1 12.49 -13.01 -12.71
C MET A 1 12.82 -14.49 -12.50
N SER A 2 13.66 -14.81 -11.51
CA SER A 2 14.17 -16.16 -11.25
C SER A 2 13.28 -16.88 -10.23
N LYS A 3 12.86 -18.10 -10.60
CA LYS A 3 12.14 -19.03 -9.70
C LYS A 3 13.06 -19.45 -8.54
N PRO A 4 12.59 -19.52 -7.29
CA PRO A 4 13.40 -19.98 -6.17
C PRO A 4 13.50 -21.51 -6.17
N GLU A 5 14.73 -22.03 -6.24
CA GLU A 5 15.07 -23.46 -6.14
C GLU A 5 15.01 -23.98 -4.68
N HIS A 6 13.85 -23.96 -4.04
CA HIS A 6 13.71 -24.34 -2.63
C HIS A 6 12.99 -25.67 -2.36
N THR A 7 12.80 -26.54 -3.36
CA THR A 7 11.92 -27.72 -3.21
C THR A 7 12.62 -29.07 -3.09
N LEU A 8 13.92 -29.20 -3.39
CA LEU A 8 14.58 -30.51 -3.39
C LEU A 8 15.18 -30.90 -2.02
N SER A 9 15.95 -30.01 -1.37
CA SER A 9 16.54 -30.30 -0.05
C SER A 9 15.47 -30.49 1.04
N GLU A 10 14.37 -29.75 0.97
CA GLU A 10 13.26 -29.86 1.92
C GLU A 10 12.54 -31.21 1.80
N LYS A 11 12.29 -31.67 0.57
CA LYS A 11 11.69 -33.00 0.33
C LYS A 11 12.63 -34.12 0.78
N ILE A 12 13.94 -33.98 0.58
CA ILE A 12 14.94 -34.96 1.02
C ILE A 12 14.94 -35.09 2.55
N SER A 13 14.86 -33.99 3.30
CA SER A 13 14.85 -34.03 4.77
C SER A 13 13.60 -34.66 5.38
N LEU A 14 12.45 -34.51 4.72
CA LEU A 14 11.18 -35.10 5.16
C LEU A 14 11.14 -36.60 4.84
N VAL A 15 11.63 -36.98 3.67
CA VAL A 15 11.73 -38.38 3.25
C VAL A 15 12.75 -39.13 4.11
N SER A 16 13.89 -38.52 4.45
CA SER A 16 14.89 -39.16 5.32
C SER A 16 14.37 -39.37 6.75
N GLY A 17 13.60 -38.43 7.29
CA GLY A 17 12.95 -38.58 8.60
C GLY A 17 11.94 -39.73 8.64
N VAL A 18 11.11 -39.87 7.59
CA VAL A 18 10.13 -40.96 7.48
C VAL A 18 10.81 -42.32 7.30
N ILE A 19 11.84 -42.40 6.45
CA ILE A 19 12.62 -43.63 6.25
C ILE A 19 13.29 -44.06 7.56
N SER A 20 13.91 -43.13 8.30
CA SER A 20 14.54 -43.42 9.60
C SER A 20 13.55 -43.97 10.63
N ALA A 21 12.32 -43.44 10.66
CA ALA A 21 11.27 -43.92 11.55
C ALA A 21 10.73 -45.30 11.15
N ILE A 22 10.61 -45.58 9.85
CA ILE A 22 10.19 -46.91 9.36
C ILE A 22 11.28 -47.94 9.66
N CYS A 23 12.55 -47.60 9.42
CA CYS A 23 13.68 -48.48 9.72
C CYS A 23 13.81 -48.80 11.21
N SER A 24 13.55 -47.83 12.10
CA SER A 24 13.58 -48.09 13.54
C SER A 24 12.46 -49.03 14.00
N VAL A 25 11.25 -48.88 13.47
CA VAL A 25 10.12 -49.79 13.76
C VAL A 25 10.39 -51.19 13.23
N LEU A 26 10.89 -51.32 12.00
CA LEU A 26 11.23 -52.61 11.40
C LEU A 26 12.38 -53.31 12.16
N GLY A 27 13.37 -52.56 12.63
CA GLY A 27 14.46 -53.10 13.46
C GLY A 27 13.99 -53.65 14.81
N ILE A 28 12.93 -53.08 15.40
CA ILE A 28 12.34 -53.56 16.65
C ILE A 28 11.44 -54.78 16.41
N VAL A 29 10.60 -54.76 15.36
CA VAL A 29 9.59 -55.81 15.11
C VAL A 29 10.21 -57.07 14.49
N PHE A 30 11.23 -56.92 13.64
CA PHE A 30 11.86 -58.01 12.89
C PHE A 30 13.33 -58.23 13.27
N ASP A 31 13.70 -57.97 14.53
CA ASP A 31 15.07 -58.02 15.05
C ASP A 31 15.88 -59.24 14.58
N ASN A 32 15.31 -60.44 14.76
CA ASN A 32 15.98 -61.71 14.43
C ASN A 32 16.09 -61.98 12.93
N GLU A 33 15.13 -61.53 12.12
CA GLU A 33 15.14 -61.72 10.66
C GLU A 33 16.03 -60.68 9.98
N LEU A 34 16.07 -59.44 10.52
CA LEU A 34 16.90 -58.37 10.00
C LEU A 34 18.40 -58.61 10.30
N LYS A 35 18.74 -59.08 11.50
CA LYS A 35 20.10 -59.50 11.87
C LYS A 35 20.62 -60.61 10.95
N LYS A 36 19.76 -61.58 10.61
CA LYS A 36 20.08 -62.66 9.65
C LYS A 36 20.23 -62.15 8.23
N ALA A 37 19.30 -61.32 7.75
CA ALA A 37 19.33 -60.78 6.38
C ALA A 37 20.56 -59.90 6.13
N LEU A 38 21.03 -59.17 7.14
CA LEU A 38 22.21 -58.30 7.05
C LEU A 38 23.54 -59.04 7.33
N SER A 39 23.49 -60.32 7.76
CA SER A 39 24.67 -61.11 8.12
C SER A 39 25.60 -60.41 9.14
N LEU A 40 25.04 -59.57 10.01
CA LEU A 40 25.79 -58.75 10.94
C LEU A 40 25.88 -59.42 12.31
N ASN A 41 27.06 -59.95 12.66
CA ASN A 41 27.33 -60.51 13.99
C ASN A 41 27.74 -59.39 14.96
N ILE A 42 26.79 -58.52 15.29
CA ILE A 42 27.00 -57.36 16.16
C ILE A 42 26.52 -57.70 17.59
N PRO A 43 27.28 -57.32 18.65
CA PRO A 43 26.82 -57.47 20.03
C PRO A 43 25.46 -56.80 20.27
N GLU A 44 24.57 -57.43 21.05
CA GLU A 44 23.20 -56.94 21.26
C GLU A 44 23.14 -55.47 21.72
N PHE A 45 24.07 -55.03 22.56
CA PHE A 45 24.08 -53.65 23.06
C PHE A 45 24.31 -52.62 21.94
N VAL A 46 25.13 -52.95 20.93
CA VAL A 46 25.42 -52.05 19.79
C VAL A 46 24.20 -51.91 18.88
N TRP A 47 23.41 -52.99 18.74
CA TRP A 47 22.17 -52.95 17.98
C TRP A 47 21.15 -52.00 18.60
N TRP A 48 20.97 -52.05 19.92
CA TRP A 48 20.10 -51.12 20.63
C TRP A 48 20.58 -49.67 20.54
N ILE A 49 21.89 -49.43 20.56
CA ILE A 49 22.48 -48.09 20.34
C ILE A 49 22.14 -47.56 18.94
N LEU A 50 22.22 -48.41 17.90
CA LEU A 50 21.87 -48.01 16.53
C LEU A 50 20.39 -47.65 16.38
N ILE A 51 19.49 -48.44 16.97
CA ILE A 51 18.05 -48.14 16.98
C ILE A 51 17.79 -46.82 17.72
N ALA A 52 18.41 -46.61 18.89
CA ALA A 52 18.27 -45.38 19.63
C ALA A 52 18.75 -44.16 18.84
N LEU A 53 19.87 -44.28 18.12
CA LEU A 53 20.43 -43.21 17.28
C LEU A 53 19.49 -42.86 16.11
N LEU A 54 18.86 -43.86 15.48
CA LEU A 54 17.86 -43.66 14.43
C LEU A 54 16.59 -42.96 14.95
N ILE A 55 16.13 -43.31 16.16
CA ILE A 55 14.98 -42.66 16.79
C ILE A 55 15.30 -41.20 17.12
N VAL A 56 16.46 -40.92 17.71
CA VAL A 56 16.90 -39.55 18.03
C VAL A 56 17.07 -38.72 16.76
N SER A 57 17.70 -39.27 15.71
CA SER A 57 17.85 -38.60 14.42
C SER A 57 16.50 -38.29 13.76
N GLY A 58 15.57 -39.25 13.78
CA GLY A 58 14.20 -39.05 13.31
C GLY A 58 13.47 -37.96 14.09
N PHE A 59 13.58 -37.95 15.41
CA PHE A 59 12.96 -36.95 16.27
C PHE A 59 13.55 -35.54 16.07
N LEU A 60 14.88 -35.43 15.93
CA LEU A 60 15.54 -34.15 15.65
C LEU A 60 15.16 -33.58 14.28
N SER A 61 15.06 -34.43 13.27
CA SER A 61 14.62 -34.05 11.92
C SER A 61 13.15 -33.62 11.92
N PHE A 62 12.31 -34.34 12.65
CA PHE A 62 10.91 -34.00 12.83
C PHE A 62 10.72 -32.66 13.56
N LYS A 63 11.48 -32.44 14.64
CA LYS A 63 11.48 -31.16 15.37
C LYS A 63 11.95 -30.00 14.48
N HIS A 64 13.00 -30.19 13.68
CA HIS A 64 13.43 -29.18 12.70
C HIS A 64 12.33 -28.88 11.65
N GLY A 65 11.62 -29.91 11.17
CA GLY A 65 10.50 -29.76 10.26
C GLY A 65 9.31 -28.98 10.85
N PHE A 66 9.02 -29.18 12.14
CA PHE A 66 7.92 -28.52 12.85
C PHE A 66 8.27 -27.14 13.42
N THR A 67 9.54 -26.77 13.52
CA THR A 67 9.95 -25.39 13.94
C THR A 67 9.77 -24.32 12.85
N ARG A 68 9.06 -24.62 11.75
CA ARG A 68 8.66 -23.58 10.80
C ARG A 68 7.73 -22.59 11.49
N ARG A 69 8.29 -21.41 11.78
CA ARG A 69 7.61 -20.16 12.10
C ARG A 69 6.24 -20.13 11.42
N SER A 70 5.19 -19.83 12.19
CA SER A 70 3.88 -19.44 11.67
C SER A 70 4.05 -18.25 10.73
N ARG A 71 4.43 -18.52 9.48
CA ARG A 71 4.35 -17.58 8.39
C ARG A 71 2.86 -17.48 8.09
N LEU A 72 2.31 -16.30 8.36
CA LEU A 72 1.01 -15.92 7.85
C LEU A 72 0.97 -16.35 6.38
N LEU A 73 0.08 -17.28 6.04
CA LEU A 73 -0.03 -17.81 4.69
C LEU A 73 -0.45 -16.74 3.68
N ARG A 74 -0.94 -15.60 4.17
CA ARG A 74 -1.33 -14.40 3.40
C ARG A 74 -1.12 -13.10 4.20
N PRO A 75 0.12 -12.62 4.38
CA PRO A 75 0.36 -11.31 5.00
C PRO A 75 -0.36 -10.19 4.23
N GLU A 76 -0.55 -10.35 2.92
CA GLU A 76 -1.29 -9.44 2.05
C GLU A 76 -2.79 -9.32 2.33
N ALA A 77 -3.39 -10.22 3.13
CA ALA A 77 -4.78 -10.11 3.56
C ALA A 77 -4.95 -9.18 4.77
N LEU A 78 -3.89 -8.98 5.56
CA LEU A 78 -3.83 -8.00 6.65
C LEU A 78 -3.36 -6.63 6.18
N LEU A 79 -2.77 -6.54 5.00
CA LEU A 79 -2.58 -5.27 4.30
C LEU A 79 -3.94 -4.81 3.80
N LEU A 80 -4.56 -3.88 4.53
CA LEU A 80 -5.61 -3.03 3.99
C LEU A 80 -5.06 -2.36 2.74
N LYS A 81 -5.38 -2.95 1.59
CA LYS A 81 -5.07 -2.39 0.29
C LYS A 81 -5.99 -1.19 0.13
N SER A 82 -5.48 -0.01 0.45
CA SER A 82 -6.14 1.29 0.28
C SER A 82 -6.64 1.55 -1.15
N HIS A 83 -6.34 0.67 -2.12
CA HIS A 83 -6.84 0.70 -3.50
C HIS A 83 -8.07 -0.18 -3.79
N LYS A 84 -8.58 -0.97 -2.83
CA LYS A 84 -9.74 -1.84 -3.07
C LYS A 84 -11.03 -1.27 -2.47
N ALA A 85 -11.95 -0.85 -3.34
CA ALA A 85 -13.29 -0.35 -2.97
C ALA A 85 -14.12 -1.37 -2.17
N GLU A 86 -13.87 -2.67 -2.34
CA GLU A 86 -14.58 -3.76 -1.63
C GLU A 86 -14.45 -3.70 -0.10
N HIS A 87 -13.45 -2.97 0.42
CA HIS A 87 -13.21 -2.81 1.86
C HIS A 87 -13.95 -1.59 2.46
N LEU A 88 -14.64 -0.77 1.64
CA LEU A 88 -15.35 0.44 2.07
C LEU A 88 -16.87 0.24 2.24
N LYS A 89 -17.31 -0.95 2.69
CA LYS A 89 -18.74 -1.21 2.87
C LYS A 89 -19.37 -0.25 3.89
N GLY A 90 -20.42 0.47 3.49
CA GLY A 90 -21.17 1.37 4.34
C GLY A 90 -20.61 2.79 4.42
N ARG A 91 -19.67 3.16 3.53
CA ARG A 91 -19.12 4.53 3.42
C ARG A 91 -19.50 5.24 2.12
N GLU A 92 -20.49 4.72 1.41
CA GLU A 92 -20.93 5.27 0.14
C GLU A 92 -21.46 6.71 0.29
N GLU A 93 -22.24 6.97 1.34
CA GLU A 93 -22.76 8.31 1.67
C GLU A 93 -21.64 9.30 2.00
N ASP A 94 -20.62 8.87 2.75
CA ASP A 94 -19.46 9.69 3.08
C ASP A 94 -18.69 10.09 1.81
N ILE A 95 -18.50 9.15 0.88
CA ILE A 95 -17.84 9.39 -0.40
C ILE A 95 -18.64 10.40 -1.24
N GLU A 96 -19.96 10.26 -1.29
CA GLU A 96 -20.83 11.18 -2.05
C GLU A 96 -20.82 12.58 -1.45
N ARG A 97 -20.90 12.68 -0.12
CA ARG A 97 -20.78 13.94 0.59
C ARG A 97 -19.42 14.59 0.34
N LEU A 98 -18.34 13.84 0.43
CA LEU A 98 -16.99 14.34 0.19
C LEU A 98 -16.82 14.80 -1.27
N LEU A 99 -17.32 14.02 -2.24
CA LEU A 99 -17.33 14.40 -3.65
C LEU A 99 -18.08 15.71 -3.90
N LYS A 100 -19.24 15.89 -3.27
CA LYS A 100 -20.00 17.15 -3.33
C LYS A 100 -19.20 18.31 -2.76
N LEU A 101 -18.59 18.14 -1.58
CA LEU A 101 -17.77 19.18 -0.94
C LEU A 101 -16.57 19.58 -1.82
N CYS A 102 -15.88 18.62 -2.43
CA CYS A 102 -14.76 18.88 -3.33
C CYS A 102 -15.16 19.64 -4.61
N ARG A 103 -16.44 19.63 -4.98
CA ARG A 103 -16.97 20.39 -6.13
C ARG A 103 -17.42 21.80 -5.74
N GLU A 104 -17.95 21.94 -4.54
CA GLU A 104 -18.54 23.20 -4.06
C GLU A 104 -17.50 24.12 -3.40
N HIS A 105 -16.43 23.55 -2.83
CA HIS A 105 -15.42 24.29 -2.08
C HIS A 105 -14.02 24.14 -2.69
N ALA A 106 -13.26 25.23 -2.65
CA ALA A 106 -11.87 25.25 -3.13
C ALA A 106 -10.89 24.50 -2.21
N LEU A 107 -11.24 24.34 -0.93
CA LEU A 107 -10.44 23.64 0.07
C LEU A 107 -11.37 22.82 0.97
N VAL A 108 -11.04 21.53 1.13
CA VAL A 108 -11.76 20.60 1.99
C VAL A 108 -10.74 19.92 2.90
N HIS A 109 -10.96 20.00 4.21
CA HIS A 109 -10.13 19.32 5.19
C HIS A 109 -10.86 18.08 5.72
N LEU A 110 -10.31 16.89 5.46
CA LEU A 110 -10.84 15.65 5.98
C LEU A 110 -10.24 15.36 7.37
N VAL A 111 -11.05 15.53 8.41
CA VAL A 111 -10.65 15.31 9.80
C VAL A 111 -11.19 13.97 10.30
N GLY A 112 -10.40 13.27 11.12
CA GLY A 112 -10.80 12.04 11.78
C GLY A 112 -9.63 11.44 12.56
N GLU A 113 -9.93 10.52 13.48
CA GLU A 113 -8.92 9.86 14.30
C GLU A 113 -7.89 9.09 13.45
N SER A 114 -6.72 8.84 14.03
CA SER A 114 -5.73 7.95 13.40
C SER A 114 -6.34 6.55 13.23
N GLY A 115 -6.16 5.93 12.06
CA GLY A 115 -6.79 4.64 11.76
C GLY A 115 -8.27 4.70 11.38
N ALA A 116 -8.94 5.86 11.36
CA ALA A 116 -10.34 6.00 10.94
C ALA A 116 -10.60 5.73 9.43
N GLY A 117 -9.56 5.32 8.69
CA GLY A 117 -9.65 4.99 7.26
C GLY A 117 -9.71 6.20 6.33
N LYS A 118 -9.12 7.34 6.69
CA LYS A 118 -9.08 8.56 5.85
C LYS A 118 -8.40 8.31 4.50
N SER A 119 -7.19 7.77 4.53
CA SER A 119 -6.42 7.42 3.32
C SER A 119 -7.17 6.39 2.47
N ALA A 120 -7.78 5.38 3.10
CA ALA A 120 -8.60 4.40 2.38
C ALA A 120 -9.85 5.04 1.74
N LEU A 121 -10.54 5.94 2.45
CA LEU A 121 -11.69 6.68 1.93
C LEU A 121 -11.29 7.53 0.71
N GLN A 122 -10.12 8.17 0.75
CA GLN A 122 -9.61 8.96 -0.37
C GLN A 122 -9.18 8.07 -1.54
N GLN A 123 -8.33 7.06 -1.31
CA GLN A 123 -7.73 6.24 -2.37
C GLN A 123 -8.71 5.24 -2.99
N ALA A 124 -9.48 4.50 -2.20
CA ALA A 124 -10.40 3.47 -2.68
C ALA A 124 -11.82 3.97 -2.93
N GLY A 125 -12.18 5.13 -2.36
CA GLY A 125 -13.53 5.70 -2.49
C GLY A 125 -13.57 6.91 -3.41
N LEU A 126 -12.97 8.02 -2.96
CA LEU A 126 -13.07 9.32 -3.63
C LEU A 126 -12.33 9.34 -4.98
N CYS A 127 -11.08 8.89 -5.03
CA CYS A 127 -10.25 8.91 -6.25
C CYS A 127 -10.90 8.16 -7.43
N PRO A 128 -11.43 6.93 -7.25
CA PRO A 128 -12.16 6.24 -8.31
C PRO A 128 -13.37 7.02 -8.82
N LYS A 129 -14.24 7.54 -7.93
CA LYS A 129 -15.39 8.35 -8.35
C LYS A 129 -14.96 9.62 -9.08
N LEU A 130 -13.88 10.28 -8.64
CA LEU A 130 -13.35 11.49 -9.30
C LEU A 130 -12.78 11.23 -10.70
N ARG A 131 -12.33 10.00 -11.00
CA ARG A 131 -11.79 9.63 -12.31
C ARG A 131 -12.89 9.41 -13.36
N GLU A 132 -14.13 9.21 -12.93
CA GLU A 132 -15.27 9.06 -13.83
C GLU A 132 -15.43 10.29 -14.74
N ASP A 133 -15.64 10.07 -16.03
CA ASP A 133 -15.60 11.13 -17.06
C ASP A 133 -16.69 12.20 -16.87
N ASN A 134 -17.83 11.81 -16.32
CA ASN A 134 -18.95 12.70 -15.98
C ASN A 134 -18.60 13.68 -14.85
N VAL A 135 -17.52 13.46 -14.10
CA VAL A 135 -17.21 14.28 -12.94
C VAL A 135 -16.52 15.59 -13.31
N GLY A 136 -15.75 15.61 -14.39
CA GLY A 136 -15.03 16.81 -14.88
C GLY A 136 -13.87 17.24 -13.99
N VAL A 137 -13.34 16.32 -13.17
CA VAL A 137 -12.23 16.56 -12.24
C VAL A 137 -11.07 15.64 -12.59
N LEU A 138 -9.84 16.09 -12.33
CA LEU A 138 -8.62 15.31 -12.48
C LEU A 138 -7.99 15.15 -11.09
N PRO A 139 -8.17 14.01 -10.40
CA PRO A 139 -7.57 13.80 -9.09
C PRO A 139 -6.05 13.63 -9.19
N ILE A 140 -5.30 14.38 -8.39
CA ILE A 140 -3.85 14.30 -8.25
C ILE A 140 -3.57 13.99 -6.78
N TYR A 141 -3.22 12.74 -6.50
CA TYR A 141 -3.08 12.22 -5.15
C TYR A 141 -1.62 12.22 -4.69
N ILE A 142 -1.32 12.90 -3.59
CA ILE A 142 0.03 13.06 -3.05
C ILE A 142 0.05 12.48 -1.63
N GLU A 143 0.89 11.47 -1.43
CA GLU A 143 1.16 10.84 -0.13
C GLU A 143 2.63 11.00 0.28
N VAL A 144 3.54 11.02 -0.69
CA VAL A 144 4.97 11.17 -0.47
C VAL A 144 5.38 12.60 -0.76
N TRP A 145 5.97 13.27 0.23
CA TRP A 145 6.29 14.71 0.17
C TRP A 145 7.79 15.02 -0.02
N GLY A 146 8.64 14.00 -0.06
CA GLY A 146 10.10 14.18 -0.07
C GLY A 146 10.67 14.61 1.29
N GLN A 147 11.98 14.84 1.31
CA GLN A 147 12.74 15.25 2.52
C GLN A 147 13.02 16.74 2.58
N ASP A 148 13.00 17.42 1.43
CA ASP A 148 13.26 18.86 1.36
C ASP A 148 11.97 19.67 1.57
N TRP A 149 12.10 20.85 2.18
CA TRP A 149 10.99 21.75 2.51
C TRP A 149 10.25 22.33 1.31
N GLU A 150 10.92 22.54 0.19
CA GLU A 150 10.33 23.23 -0.96
C GLU A 150 10.44 22.38 -2.22
N ALA A 151 11.63 21.85 -2.49
CA ALA A 151 11.88 20.97 -3.61
C ALA A 151 11.18 19.62 -3.44
N GLY A 152 10.95 19.16 -2.21
CA GLY A 152 10.25 17.90 -1.92
C GLY A 152 8.82 17.89 -2.46
N PRO A 153 7.92 18.75 -1.93
CA PRO A 153 6.54 18.82 -2.40
C PRO A 153 6.43 19.11 -3.90
N ARG A 154 7.33 19.97 -4.43
CA ARG A 154 7.33 20.30 -5.86
C ARG A 154 7.67 19.10 -6.73
N SER A 155 8.71 18.35 -6.39
CA SER A 155 9.11 17.16 -7.14
C SER A 155 8.04 16.05 -7.05
N ALA A 156 7.48 15.83 -5.86
CA ALA A 156 6.38 14.88 -5.67
C ALA A 156 5.17 15.22 -6.54
N LEU A 157 4.74 16.49 -6.54
CA LEU A 157 3.60 16.92 -7.35
C LEU A 157 3.90 16.80 -8.86
N THR A 158 5.11 17.17 -9.31
CA THR A 158 5.51 17.00 -10.71
C THR A 158 5.53 15.54 -11.13
N GLU A 159 6.06 14.64 -10.30
CA GLU A 159 6.10 13.21 -10.56
C GLU A 159 4.69 12.62 -10.70
N VAL A 160 3.83 12.87 -9.71
CA VAL A 160 2.44 12.37 -9.71
C VAL A 160 1.67 12.93 -10.90
N LEU A 161 1.77 14.24 -11.17
CA LEU A 161 1.11 14.84 -12.33
C LEU A 161 1.62 14.25 -13.64
N GLY A 162 2.93 14.02 -13.76
CA GLY A 162 3.55 13.37 -14.91
C GLY A 162 3.00 11.97 -15.15
N GLN A 163 2.82 11.17 -14.10
CA GLN A 163 2.21 9.85 -14.17
C GLN A 163 0.74 9.93 -14.62
N VAL A 164 -0.06 10.79 -13.99
CA VAL A 164 -1.48 10.99 -14.34
C VAL A 164 -1.64 11.44 -15.79
N LEU A 165 -0.85 12.41 -16.25
CA LEU A 165 -0.89 12.87 -17.64
C LEU A 165 -0.42 11.79 -18.60
N SER A 166 0.59 10.99 -18.24
CA SER A 166 1.06 9.88 -19.08
C SER A 166 0.01 8.77 -19.24
N GLU A 167 -0.75 8.46 -18.18
CA GLU A 167 -1.88 7.53 -18.26
C GLU A 167 -2.99 8.03 -19.18
N LEU A 168 -3.36 9.31 -19.07
CA LEU A 168 -4.29 9.95 -19.99
C LEU A 168 -3.73 10.02 -21.42
N ASN A 169 -2.42 10.19 -21.57
CA ASN A 169 -1.75 10.28 -22.87
C ASN A 169 -1.74 8.93 -23.61
N ARG A 170 -1.59 7.82 -22.89
CA ARG A 170 -1.76 6.47 -23.46
C ARG A 170 -3.17 6.27 -24.05
N GLN A 171 -4.16 6.96 -23.50
CA GLN A 171 -5.54 6.96 -23.99
C GLN A 171 -5.78 8.02 -25.08
N THR A 172 -4.97 9.10 -25.10
CA THR A 172 -5.07 10.22 -26.04
C THR A 172 -3.69 10.86 -26.30
N PRO A 173 -3.01 10.55 -27.43
CA PRO A 173 -1.63 10.96 -27.64
C PRO A 173 -1.48 12.46 -27.95
N ASN A 174 -0.94 13.26 -27.02
CA ASN A 174 -0.38 14.62 -27.22
C ASN A 174 0.28 15.29 -25.97
N LEU A 175 0.64 14.57 -24.90
CA LEU A 175 1.23 15.16 -23.68
C LEU A 175 2.69 14.73 -23.47
N ASN A 176 3.60 15.72 -23.40
CA ASN A 176 5.04 15.51 -23.20
C ASN A 176 5.42 15.37 -21.72
N THR A 177 6.65 14.92 -21.48
CA THR A 177 7.30 14.85 -20.16
C THR A 177 7.24 16.19 -19.42
N LEU A 178 6.89 16.11 -18.14
CA LEU A 178 6.70 17.25 -17.24
C LEU A 178 8.00 17.56 -16.50
N ASP A 179 8.37 18.83 -16.47
CA ASP A 179 9.48 19.34 -15.66
C ASP A 179 8.96 20.25 -14.54
N ASN A 180 9.70 20.32 -13.44
CA ASN A 180 9.39 21.09 -12.23
C ASN A 180 9.16 22.57 -12.54
N GLU A 181 9.89 23.14 -13.51
CA GLU A 181 9.75 24.54 -13.90
C GLU A 181 8.36 24.87 -14.46
N TYR A 182 7.75 23.92 -15.18
CA TYR A 182 6.48 24.11 -15.89
C TYR A 182 5.26 23.56 -15.13
N LEU A 183 5.43 23.15 -13.87
CA LEU A 183 4.38 22.51 -13.08
C LEU A 183 3.07 23.30 -13.04
N PHE A 184 3.11 24.55 -12.56
CA PHE A 184 1.91 25.38 -12.42
C PHE A 184 1.31 25.77 -13.77
N ALA A 185 2.15 25.99 -14.78
CA ALA A 185 1.69 26.23 -16.14
C ALA A 185 0.91 25.03 -16.68
N THR A 186 1.37 23.81 -16.35
CA THR A 186 0.73 22.56 -16.77
C THR A 186 -0.60 22.34 -16.03
N LEU A 187 -0.65 22.56 -14.72
CA LEU A 187 -1.90 22.51 -13.94
C LEU A 187 -2.96 23.46 -14.52
N LYS A 188 -2.56 24.68 -14.89
CA LYS A 188 -3.45 25.66 -15.52
C LYS A 188 -3.98 25.20 -16.88
N ARG A 189 -3.19 24.42 -17.63
CA ARG A 189 -3.56 23.87 -18.96
C ARG A 189 -4.47 22.65 -18.88
N CYS A 190 -4.54 21.94 -17.75
CA CYS A 190 -5.42 20.76 -17.62
C CYS A 190 -6.88 21.07 -17.94
N ARG A 191 -7.43 22.19 -17.42
CA ARG A 191 -8.82 22.56 -17.67
C ARG A 191 -9.14 22.84 -19.16
N PRO A 192 -8.40 23.71 -19.87
CA PRO A 192 -8.67 23.95 -21.30
C PRO A 192 -8.34 22.75 -22.19
N SER A 193 -7.29 21.98 -21.88
CA SER A 193 -6.85 20.87 -22.74
C SER A 193 -7.60 19.56 -22.50
N LEU A 194 -7.94 19.24 -21.25
CA LEU A 194 -8.56 17.96 -20.88
C LEU A 194 -10.03 18.09 -20.49
N ARG A 195 -10.57 19.32 -20.43
CA ARG A 195 -11.90 19.63 -19.86
C ARG A 195 -12.09 19.12 -18.42
N ARG A 196 -10.98 18.85 -17.72
CA ARG A 196 -10.98 18.39 -16.32
C ARG A 196 -10.27 19.42 -15.44
N THR A 197 -10.85 19.75 -14.30
CA THR A 197 -10.23 20.64 -13.31
C THR A 197 -9.32 19.81 -12.39
N PRO A 198 -8.02 20.13 -12.26
CA PRO A 198 -7.16 19.47 -11.29
C PRO A 198 -7.67 19.61 -9.86
N LEU A 199 -7.73 18.51 -9.13
CA LEU A 199 -7.99 18.49 -7.68
C LEU A 199 -6.79 17.84 -7.00
N LEU A 200 -6.08 18.64 -6.21
CA LEU A 200 -4.96 18.16 -5.40
C LEU A 200 -5.50 17.51 -4.13
N ILE A 201 -5.10 16.27 -3.88
CA ILE A 201 -5.47 15.51 -2.68
C ILE A 201 -4.18 15.27 -1.91
N PHE A 202 -4.12 15.85 -0.72
CA PHE A 202 -2.96 15.82 0.16
C PHE A 202 -3.23 14.83 1.30
N ASP A 203 -2.58 13.67 1.24
CA ASP A 203 -2.61 12.70 2.33
C ASP A 203 -1.31 12.78 3.15
N GLN A 204 -1.41 12.47 4.44
CA GLN A 204 -0.31 12.53 5.41
C GLN A 204 0.43 13.88 5.43
N PHE A 205 -0.27 14.97 5.09
CA PHE A 205 0.35 16.31 5.11
C PHE A 205 0.71 16.76 6.53
N ASP A 206 -0.01 16.27 7.53
CA ASP A 206 0.29 16.47 8.96
C ASP A 206 1.66 15.92 9.36
N ASP A 207 2.07 14.77 8.82
CA ASP A 207 3.42 14.22 9.03
C ASP A 207 4.49 15.11 8.40
N TYR A 208 4.23 15.61 7.19
CA TYR A 208 5.11 16.57 6.52
C TYR A 208 5.23 17.88 7.31
N GLN A 209 4.10 18.42 7.79
CA GLN A 209 4.07 19.60 8.65
C GLN A 209 4.85 19.40 9.94
N THR A 210 4.75 18.23 10.55
CA THR A 210 5.47 17.89 11.77
C THR A 210 6.98 17.83 11.52
N ARG A 211 7.42 17.23 10.41
CA ARG A 211 8.84 17.14 10.04
C ARG A 211 9.48 18.51 9.81
N HIS A 212 8.73 19.44 9.25
CA HIS A 212 9.21 20.78 8.92
C HIS A 212 8.58 21.88 9.78
N ARG A 213 8.21 21.53 11.01
CA ARG A 213 7.48 22.42 11.93
C ARG A 213 8.16 23.78 12.10
N ASP A 214 9.48 23.82 12.19
CA ASP A 214 10.24 25.06 12.36
C ASP A 214 10.14 26.02 11.17
N ARG A 215 9.80 25.51 9.98
CA ARG A 215 9.54 26.32 8.78
C ARG A 215 8.10 26.81 8.71
N PHE A 216 7.17 26.10 9.34
CA PHE A 216 5.76 26.50 9.44
C PHE A 216 5.47 27.48 10.58
N LEU A 217 6.36 27.59 11.56
CA LEU A 217 6.24 28.53 12.67
C LEU A 217 7.03 29.81 12.36
N SER A 218 6.40 30.96 12.57
CA SER A 218 7.10 32.25 12.55
C SER A 218 8.18 32.27 13.65
N SER A 219 9.43 32.55 13.27
CA SER A 219 10.58 32.67 14.17
C SER A 219 10.41 33.72 15.27
N ARG A 220 9.47 34.66 15.08
CA ARG A 220 9.22 35.76 16.00
C ARG A 220 8.04 35.53 16.95
N GLN A 221 7.11 34.63 16.62
CA GLN A 221 5.86 34.50 17.39
C GLN A 221 5.44 33.06 17.73
N ARG A 222 6.13 32.00 17.27
CA ARG A 222 5.68 30.59 17.44
C ARG A 222 4.21 30.36 17.01
N THR A 223 3.66 31.27 16.24
CA THR A 223 2.35 31.15 15.60
C THR A 223 2.57 30.47 14.25
N TRP A 224 1.67 29.55 13.89
CA TRP A 224 1.62 29.00 12.54
C TRP A 224 1.57 30.12 11.51
N LEU A 225 2.28 29.97 10.39
CA LEU A 225 2.12 30.81 9.21
C LEU A 225 0.63 30.81 8.83
N GLY A 226 -0.08 31.88 9.20
CA GLY A 226 -1.47 32.06 8.84
C GLY A 226 -1.55 32.27 7.34
N ALA A 227 -2.33 31.45 6.65
CA ALA A 227 -2.54 31.52 5.20
C ALA A 227 -3.25 32.80 4.71
N ILE A 228 -3.30 33.86 5.52
CA ILE A 228 -4.19 35.02 5.32
C ILE A 228 -3.42 36.32 5.08
N GLU A 229 -2.14 36.43 5.48
CA GLU A 229 -1.44 37.72 5.33
C GLU A 229 -0.89 38.00 3.92
N ASP A 230 -0.77 36.98 3.06
CA ASP A 230 -0.15 37.13 1.71
C ASP A 230 -1.06 36.68 0.55
N PHE A 231 -2.29 36.23 0.84
CA PHE A 231 -3.29 35.91 -0.19
C PHE A 231 -4.08 37.19 -0.53
N ASP A 232 -3.49 38.06 -1.35
CA ASP A 232 -4.16 39.23 -1.95
C ASP A 232 -5.51 38.78 -2.53
N HIS A 233 -6.61 39.32 -1.97
CA HIS A 233 -8.01 39.01 -2.26
C HIS A 233 -8.44 39.25 -3.73
N ARG A 234 -7.52 39.48 -4.66
CA ARG A 234 -7.80 39.94 -6.03
C ARG A 234 -7.88 38.86 -7.11
N ARG A 235 -7.68 37.56 -6.83
CA ARG A 235 -7.59 36.55 -7.92
C ARG A 235 -8.18 35.17 -7.66
N LEU A 236 -9.17 35.01 -6.79
CA LEU A 236 -10.01 33.81 -6.86
C LEU A 236 -11.22 34.09 -7.76
N PRO A 237 -11.42 33.35 -8.87
CA PRO A 237 -12.67 33.46 -9.62
C PRO A 237 -13.81 33.04 -8.69
N THR A 238 -14.67 33.99 -8.36
CA THR A 238 -15.92 33.72 -7.63
C THR A 238 -16.70 32.64 -8.39
N PRO A 239 -17.20 31.59 -7.71
CA PRO A 239 -18.10 30.64 -8.33
C PRO A 239 -19.29 31.40 -8.92
N ARG A 240 -19.55 31.22 -10.22
CA ARG A 240 -20.72 31.81 -10.87
C ARG A 240 -21.95 31.23 -10.18
N ARG A 241 -22.75 32.09 -9.53
CA ARG A 241 -24.13 31.75 -9.17
C ARG A 241 -24.83 31.22 -10.44
N PRO A 242 -25.61 30.13 -10.35
CA PRO A 242 -26.46 29.74 -11.46
C PRO A 242 -27.37 30.93 -11.81
N ALA A 243 -27.45 31.23 -13.11
CA ALA A 243 -28.28 32.29 -13.64
C ALA A 243 -29.73 32.13 -13.14
N GLY A 244 -30.31 33.24 -12.70
CA GLY A 244 -31.59 33.27 -12.00
C GLY A 244 -32.71 32.55 -12.75
N ILE A 245 -33.48 31.79 -11.99
CA ILE A 245 -34.89 31.55 -12.33
C ILE A 245 -35.61 32.81 -11.87
N GLY A 246 -36.05 33.61 -12.83
CA GLY A 246 -37.03 34.66 -12.57
C GLY A 246 -38.31 34.00 -12.05
N SER A 247 -38.82 34.53 -10.94
CA SER A 247 -40.23 34.41 -10.62
C SER A 247 -40.66 35.76 -10.06
N ALA A 248 -41.34 36.51 -10.93
CA ALA A 248 -42.45 37.32 -10.48
C ALA A 248 -43.44 36.41 -9.73
N ILE A 249 -44.16 36.96 -8.77
CA ILE A 249 -45.60 36.75 -8.49
C ILE A 249 -45.88 37.26 -7.05
N HIS A 250 -46.75 38.28 -7.03
CA HIS A 250 -47.54 38.90 -5.95
C HIS A 250 -46.84 39.54 -4.74
#